data_AF-A0A0N4U6M4-F1
#
_entry.id   AF-A0A0N4U6M4-F1
#
_cell.length_a   1.000
_cell.length_b   1.000
_cell.length_c   1.000
_cell.angle_alpha   90.00
_cell.angle_beta   90.00
_cell.angle_gamma   90.00
#
_symmetry.space_group_name_H-M   'P 1'
#
loop_
_entity.id
_entity.type
_entity.pdbx_description
1 polymer ?
#
loop_
_entity_poly.entity_id
_entity_poly.type
_entity_poly.pdbx_seq_one_letter_code
_entity_poly.pdbx_strand_id
1 'polypeptide(L)'
;MSPSKHRVIRAQLGFLFRADGSCALEQGRTVVWCAINGPGDTGSSKRLNEKLHIEVRTIVASAIRQVVDCTRYPRTVLTVALQGLQLDGSEIAANLTSSCLALLDNGIAMNGIFCGVTIASVNGKLIVDPTRKIICNTNAIFTFAVKRSAAGTEVIASDTEGCFEWNSYEAAVKLAYEASSDIFAFFRETFQRKLSVDIWRNINIKF
;
A
#
# COMPACT_ATOMS: atom_id res chain seq x y z
N MET A 1 13.88 -1.44 19.23
CA MET A 1 13.32 -2.17 18.06
C MET A 1 14.48 -2.76 17.30
N SER A 2 14.43 -4.05 16.95
CA SER A 2 15.41 -4.62 16.00
C SER A 2 15.31 -3.82 14.69
N PRO A 3 16.44 -3.38 14.10
CA PRO A 3 16.42 -2.45 12.95
C PRO A 3 15.69 -3.00 11.71
N SER A 4 15.44 -4.31 11.68
CA SER A 4 14.78 -5.03 10.59
C SER A 4 13.26 -5.18 10.72
N LYS A 5 12.64 -4.84 11.87
CA LYS A 5 11.20 -5.07 12.06
C LYS A 5 10.39 -3.80 11.95
N HIS A 6 9.33 -3.85 11.15
CA HIS A 6 8.33 -2.79 11.05
C HIS A 6 7.52 -2.67 12.36
N ARG A 7 6.84 -1.53 12.56
CA ARG A 7 5.91 -1.34 13.69
C ARG A 7 4.71 -2.27 13.55
N VAL A 8 3.95 -2.46 14.63
CA VAL A 8 2.73 -3.28 14.61
C VAL A 8 1.74 -2.70 13.60
N ILE A 9 1.25 -3.56 12.69
CA ILE A 9 0.27 -3.20 11.67
C ILE A 9 -1.09 -3.76 12.07
N ARG A 10 -2.13 -2.94 11.95
CA ARG A 10 -3.53 -3.32 12.07
C ARG A 10 -4.29 -2.77 10.88
N ALA A 11 -5.25 -3.52 10.38
CA ALA A 11 -6.05 -3.12 9.25
C ALA A 11 -7.51 -3.53 9.46
N GLN A 12 -8.41 -2.64 9.10
CA GLN A 12 -9.85 -2.90 9.02
C GLN A 12 -10.32 -2.62 7.59
N LEU A 13 -10.81 -3.65 6.92
CA LEU A 13 -11.30 -3.60 5.55
C LEU A 13 -12.81 -3.36 5.53
N GLY A 14 -13.33 -2.73 4.47
CA GLY A 14 -14.77 -2.52 4.28
C GLY A 14 -15.44 -1.65 5.33
N PHE A 15 -14.72 -0.67 5.90
CA PHE A 15 -15.25 0.21 6.95
C PHE A 15 -16.11 1.37 6.40
N LEU A 16 -15.93 1.74 5.12
CA LEU A 16 -16.73 2.76 4.44
C LEU A 16 -17.75 2.09 3.52
N PHE A 17 -19.03 2.13 3.92
CA PHE A 17 -20.12 1.50 3.17
C PHE A 17 -20.42 2.14 1.81
N ARG A 18 -19.99 3.41 1.59
CA ARG A 18 -20.20 4.13 0.33
C ARG A 18 -19.09 3.94 -0.68
N ALA A 19 -17.96 3.38 -0.25
CA ALA A 19 -16.84 3.11 -1.12
C ALA A 19 -16.96 1.67 -1.64
N ASP A 20 -16.57 1.45 -2.88
CA ASP A 20 -16.55 0.10 -3.46
C ASP A 20 -15.49 -0.77 -2.79
N GLY A 21 -14.41 -0.17 -2.27
CA GLY A 21 -13.49 -0.80 -1.34
C GLY A 21 -12.87 0.20 -0.37
N SER A 22 -12.56 -0.23 0.84
CA SER A 22 -11.97 0.65 1.85
C SER A 22 -11.04 -0.07 2.82
N CYS A 23 -10.05 0.65 3.32
CA CYS A 23 -9.12 0.15 4.32
C CYS A 23 -8.75 1.26 5.30
N ALA A 24 -8.94 1.01 6.59
CA ALA A 24 -8.33 1.77 7.67
C ALA A 24 -7.08 1.02 8.13
N LEU A 25 -5.91 1.63 7.98
CA LEU A 25 -4.61 1.06 8.34
C LEU A 25 -4.01 1.83 9.52
N GLU A 26 -3.60 1.10 10.56
CA GLU A 26 -2.76 1.62 11.63
C GLU A 26 -1.39 0.94 11.54
N GLN A 27 -0.34 1.73 11.36
CA GLN A 27 1.05 1.27 11.39
C GLN A 27 1.78 2.01 12.52
N GLY A 28 1.88 1.36 13.67
CA GLY A 28 2.34 1.99 14.90
C GLY A 28 1.37 3.10 15.34
N ARG A 29 1.78 4.37 15.15
CA ARG A 29 0.96 5.56 15.44
C ARG A 29 0.47 6.27 14.18
N THR A 30 0.91 5.82 13.00
CA THR A 30 0.44 6.36 11.74
C THR A 30 -0.90 5.70 11.41
N VAL A 31 -1.94 6.50 11.24
CA VAL A 31 -3.30 6.05 10.91
C VAL A 31 -3.70 6.67 9.59
N VAL A 32 -4.00 5.81 8.61
CA VAL A 32 -4.36 6.20 7.24
C VAL A 32 -5.65 5.51 6.86
N TRP A 33 -6.55 6.27 6.24
CA TRP A 33 -7.74 5.78 5.60
C TRP A 33 -7.58 5.81 4.09
N CYS A 34 -8.02 4.73 3.46
CA CYS A 34 -8.05 4.59 2.01
C CYS A 34 -9.47 4.21 1.58
N ALA A 35 -10.00 4.91 0.58
CA ALA A 35 -11.26 4.60 -0.08
C ALA A 35 -11.02 4.49 -1.58
N ILE A 36 -11.60 3.46 -2.19
CA ILE A 36 -11.53 3.20 -3.61
C ILE A 36 -12.94 3.20 -4.17
N ASN A 37 -13.13 4.03 -5.18
CA ASN A 37 -14.38 4.11 -5.93
C ASN A 37 -14.06 3.81 -7.39
N GLY A 38 -14.80 2.87 -7.95
CA GLY A 38 -14.65 2.40 -9.31
C GLY A 38 -14.40 0.89 -9.41
N PRO A 39 -14.24 0.38 -10.64
CA PRO A 39 -14.15 1.13 -11.89
C PRO A 39 -15.47 1.81 -12.27
N GLY A 40 -15.47 3.15 -12.33
CA GLY A 40 -16.66 3.96 -12.56
C GLY A 40 -16.59 4.75 -13.85
N ASP A 41 -17.72 5.37 -14.22
CA ASP A 41 -17.81 6.21 -15.41
C ASP A 41 -16.97 7.47 -15.30
N THR A 42 -16.33 7.81 -16.42
CA THR A 42 -15.48 8.99 -16.51
C THR A 42 -16.24 10.14 -17.15
N GLY A 43 -15.94 11.36 -16.67
CA GLY A 43 -16.36 12.57 -17.37
C GLY A 43 -15.87 12.56 -18.82
N SER A 44 -16.63 13.17 -19.73
CA SER A 44 -16.41 13.11 -21.17
C SER A 44 -14.96 13.41 -21.61
N SER A 45 -14.25 14.29 -20.92
CA SER A 45 -12.84 14.62 -21.20
C SER A 45 -11.85 13.48 -20.97
N LYS A 46 -12.11 12.56 -20.03
CA LYS A 46 -11.20 11.46 -19.67
C LYS A 46 -11.49 10.15 -20.43
N ARG A 47 -12.58 10.11 -21.22
CA ARG A 47 -13.02 8.92 -21.99
C ARG A 47 -12.11 8.56 -23.17
N LEU A 48 -11.25 9.48 -23.59
CA LEU A 48 -10.33 9.29 -24.73
C LEU A 48 -9.25 8.25 -24.45
N ASN A 49 -9.02 7.89 -23.18
CA ASN A 49 -8.01 6.90 -22.83
C ASN A 49 -8.58 5.49 -22.95
N GLU A 50 -7.90 4.63 -23.70
CA GLU A 50 -8.24 3.21 -23.86
C GLU A 50 -7.94 2.36 -22.61
N LYS A 51 -7.31 2.96 -21.59
CA LYS A 51 -6.91 2.31 -20.34
C LYS A 51 -7.64 2.93 -19.15
N LEU A 52 -7.80 2.15 -18.07
CA LEU A 52 -8.28 2.61 -16.77
C LEU A 52 -7.48 3.85 -16.31
N HIS A 53 -8.19 4.94 -16.00
CA HIS A 53 -7.57 6.14 -15.46
C HIS A 53 -7.56 6.10 -13.93
N ILE A 54 -6.37 6.02 -13.34
CA ILE A 54 -6.19 6.04 -11.88
C ILE A 54 -6.01 7.48 -11.41
N GLU A 55 -6.94 7.97 -10.60
CA GLU A 55 -6.95 9.32 -10.05
C GLU A 55 -6.40 9.31 -8.63
N VAL A 56 -5.07 9.41 -8.53
CA VAL A 56 -4.31 9.43 -7.29
C VAL A 56 -3.07 10.28 -7.50
N ARG A 57 -2.73 11.12 -6.51
CA ARG A 57 -1.44 11.81 -6.46
C ARG A 57 -0.48 10.94 -5.66
N THR A 58 0.83 10.96 -5.96
CA THR A 58 1.94 10.16 -5.37
C THR A 58 2.36 8.90 -6.14
N ILE A 59 3.46 8.29 -5.67
CA ILE A 59 4.01 6.98 -6.11
C ILE A 59 2.97 5.85 -6.14
N VAL A 60 1.89 5.97 -5.36
CA VAL A 60 0.76 5.03 -5.34
C VAL A 60 0.17 4.87 -6.74
N ALA A 61 0.05 5.94 -7.53
CA ALA A 61 -0.49 5.84 -8.89
C ALA A 61 0.38 4.94 -9.78
N SER A 62 1.70 5.04 -9.66
CA SER A 62 2.64 4.19 -10.40
C SER A 62 2.58 2.74 -9.92
N ALA A 63 2.46 2.52 -8.61
CA ALA A 63 2.31 1.19 -8.05
C ALA A 63 1.03 0.49 -8.53
N ILE A 64 -0.12 1.18 -8.48
CA ILE A 64 -1.41 0.64 -8.89
C ILE A 64 -1.41 0.32 -10.39
N ARG A 65 -0.85 1.18 -11.25
CA ARG A 65 -0.77 0.93 -12.71
C ARG A 65 -0.01 -0.34 -13.07
N GLN A 66 0.97 -0.74 -12.28
CA GLN A 66 1.76 -1.96 -12.52
C GLN A 66 1.08 -3.23 -12.01
N VAL A 67 0.12 -3.09 -11.09
CA VAL A 67 -0.54 -4.21 -10.43
C VAL A 67 -1.94 -4.45 -11.00
N VAL A 68 -2.71 -3.39 -11.23
CA VAL A 68 -4.06 -3.46 -11.81
C VAL A 68 -3.96 -3.61 -13.31
N ASP A 69 -4.68 -4.59 -13.86
CA ASP A 69 -4.81 -4.76 -15.30
C ASP A 69 -5.72 -3.67 -15.89
N CYS A 70 -5.11 -2.52 -16.19
CA CYS A 70 -5.80 -1.35 -16.71
C CYS A 70 -6.44 -1.58 -18.09
N THR A 71 -6.12 -2.68 -18.79
CA THR A 71 -6.68 -3.00 -20.11
C THR A 71 -8.07 -3.64 -20.01
N ARG A 72 -8.39 -4.26 -18.87
CA ARG A 72 -9.71 -4.89 -18.64
C ARG A 72 -10.84 -3.89 -18.45
N TYR A 73 -10.52 -2.64 -18.11
CA TYR A 73 -11.49 -1.62 -17.76
C TYR A 73 -11.32 -0.34 -18.63
N PRO A 74 -11.53 -0.43 -19.95
CA PRO A 74 -11.37 0.72 -20.84
C PRO A 74 -12.39 1.81 -20.49
N ARG A 75 -11.99 3.09 -20.62
CA ARG A 75 -12.85 4.27 -20.42
C ARG A 75 -13.46 4.42 -19.02
N THR A 76 -12.91 3.73 -18.03
CA THR A 76 -13.32 3.83 -16.62
C THR A 76 -12.28 4.60 -15.79
N VAL A 77 -12.69 5.13 -14.63
CA VAL A 77 -11.81 5.75 -13.64
C VAL A 77 -11.83 4.91 -12.36
N LEU A 78 -10.65 4.75 -11.79
CA LEU A 78 -10.47 4.32 -10.42
C LEU A 78 -10.00 5.51 -9.59
N THR A 79 -10.85 5.97 -8.68
CA THR A 79 -10.53 7.06 -7.77
C THR A 79 -10.07 6.46 -6.44
N VAL A 80 -8.82 6.70 -6.06
CA VAL A 80 -8.32 6.32 -4.72
C VAL A 80 -8.15 7.58 -3.88
N ALA A 81 -8.92 7.68 -2.82
CA ALA A 81 -8.83 8.74 -1.84
C ALA A 81 -8.02 8.23 -0.63
N LEU A 82 -6.92 8.92 -0.35
CA LEU A 82 -6.04 8.65 0.79
C LEU A 82 -6.14 9.80 1.78
N GLN A 83 -6.40 9.48 3.04
CA GLN A 83 -6.52 10.44 4.13
C GLN A 83 -5.67 10.01 5.31
N GLY A 84 -4.63 10.79 5.63
CA GLY A 84 -3.91 10.65 6.89
C GLY A 84 -4.74 11.23 8.04
N LEU A 85 -5.02 10.42 9.06
CA LEU A 85 -5.65 10.86 10.30
C LEU A 85 -4.59 11.24 11.34
N GLN A 86 -3.56 10.40 11.47
CA GLN A 86 -2.44 10.64 12.35
C GLN A 86 -1.15 10.24 11.64
N LEU A 87 -0.15 11.11 11.66
CA LEU A 87 1.07 10.95 10.87
C LEU A 87 2.29 10.96 11.78
N ASP A 88 2.89 9.76 11.98
CA ASP A 88 4.06 9.55 12.84
C ASP A 88 5.21 8.88 12.07
N GLY A 89 5.33 9.18 10.77
CA GLY A 89 6.35 8.65 9.87
C GLY A 89 5.84 7.54 8.94
N SER A 90 6.64 7.26 7.90
CA SER A 90 6.39 6.28 6.82
C SER A 90 5.03 6.43 6.13
N GLU A 91 4.61 7.67 5.93
CA GLU A 91 3.28 8.04 5.40
C GLU A 91 3.05 7.46 4.00
N ILE A 92 4.05 7.55 3.12
CA ILE A 92 3.98 7.03 1.75
C ILE A 92 3.86 5.49 1.76
N ALA A 93 4.60 4.80 2.63
CA ALA A 93 4.53 3.35 2.77
C ALA A 93 3.19 2.89 3.34
N ALA A 94 2.65 3.61 4.35
CA ALA A 94 1.33 3.36 4.90
C ALA A 94 0.24 3.54 3.82
N ASN A 95 0.34 4.62 3.02
CA ASN A 95 -0.57 4.88 1.90
C ASN A 95 -0.55 3.79 0.83
N LEU A 96 0.62 3.28 0.45
CA LEU A 96 0.76 2.17 -0.49
C LEU A 96 0.10 0.90 0.05
N THR A 97 0.38 0.57 1.31
CA THR A 97 -0.12 -0.61 2.00
C THR A 97 -1.65 -0.55 2.16
N SER A 98 -2.21 0.60 2.58
CA SER A 98 -3.65 0.81 2.67
C SER A 98 -4.34 0.79 1.31
N SER A 99 -3.67 1.28 0.26
CA SER A 99 -4.18 1.24 -1.12
C SER A 99 -4.30 -0.19 -1.62
N CYS A 100 -3.29 -1.03 -1.44
CA CYS A 100 -3.36 -2.44 -1.85
C CYS A 100 -4.48 -3.19 -1.13
N LEU A 101 -4.63 -2.96 0.18
CA LEU A 101 -5.69 -3.60 0.97
C LEU A 101 -7.09 -3.13 0.55
N ALA A 102 -7.26 -1.85 0.25
CA ALA A 102 -8.53 -1.33 -0.29
C ALA A 102 -8.82 -1.85 -1.72
N LEU A 103 -7.79 -2.08 -2.53
CA LEU A 103 -7.94 -2.70 -3.87
C LEU A 103 -8.37 -4.17 -3.76
N LEU A 104 -7.78 -4.90 -2.82
CA LEU A 104 -8.18 -6.28 -2.52
C LEU A 104 -9.63 -6.35 -2.03
N ASP A 105 -10.04 -5.38 -1.22
CA ASP A 105 -11.43 -5.25 -0.76
C ASP A 105 -12.40 -4.96 -1.92
N ASN A 106 -12.02 -4.02 -2.80
CA ASN A 106 -12.80 -3.65 -3.98
C ASN A 106 -12.96 -4.80 -5.00
N GLY A 107 -12.05 -5.78 -5.01
CA GLY A 107 -12.16 -6.96 -5.88
C GLY A 107 -11.77 -6.74 -7.33
N ILE A 108 -11.08 -5.63 -7.66
CA ILE A 108 -10.50 -5.42 -9.00
C ILE A 108 -9.47 -6.50 -9.34
N ALA A 109 -9.44 -6.89 -10.62
CA ALA A 109 -8.46 -7.82 -11.14
C ALA A 109 -7.03 -7.24 -11.04
N MET A 110 -6.17 -7.93 -10.29
CA MET A 110 -4.77 -7.56 -10.07
C MET A 110 -3.82 -8.72 -10.41
N ASN A 111 -2.64 -8.38 -10.94
CA ASN A 111 -1.58 -9.33 -11.29
C ASN A 111 -0.64 -9.67 -10.12
N GLY A 112 -0.99 -9.25 -8.91
CA GLY A 112 -0.22 -9.44 -7.69
C GLY A 112 -0.73 -8.53 -6.58
N ILE A 113 -0.05 -8.57 -5.45
CA ILE A 113 -0.27 -7.65 -4.32
C ILE A 113 0.98 -6.78 -4.13
N PHE A 114 0.84 -5.59 -3.58
CA PHE A 114 1.97 -4.72 -3.29
C PHE A 114 1.92 -4.15 -1.88
N CYS A 115 3.08 -3.86 -1.31
CA CYS A 115 3.20 -3.18 -0.03
C CYS A 115 4.20 -2.02 -0.13
N GLY A 116 4.06 -1.05 0.77
CA GLY A 116 5.01 0.03 0.93
C GLY A 116 5.93 -0.24 2.10
N VAL A 117 7.23 -0.02 1.93
CA VAL A 117 8.22 -0.07 3.01
C VAL A 117 9.07 1.19 2.95
N THR A 118 9.14 1.93 4.06
CA THR A 118 10.06 3.06 4.21
C THR A 118 11.26 2.65 5.04
N ILE A 119 12.46 3.02 4.60
CA ILE A 119 13.74 2.78 5.25
C ILE A 119 14.44 4.12 5.40
N ALA A 120 14.95 4.39 6.59
CA ALA A 120 15.71 5.59 6.91
C ALA A 120 17.18 5.24 7.08
N SER A 121 18.07 6.11 6.60
CA SER A 121 19.49 6.06 6.90
C SER A 121 19.85 7.11 7.95
N VAL A 122 20.27 6.67 9.13
CA VAL A 122 20.73 7.50 10.25
C VAL A 122 22.15 7.08 10.61
N ASN A 123 23.13 7.98 10.47
CA ASN A 123 24.52 7.75 10.87
C ASN A 123 25.11 6.43 10.31
N GLY A 124 24.82 6.13 9.03
CA GLY A 124 25.27 4.90 8.35
C GLY A 124 24.51 3.62 8.73
N LYS A 125 23.50 3.71 9.61
CA LYS A 125 22.62 2.58 9.95
C LYS A 125 21.28 2.72 9.27
N LEU A 126 20.80 1.63 8.69
CA LEU A 126 19.49 1.54 8.08
C LEU A 126 18.45 1.08 9.11
N ILE A 127 17.32 1.79 9.16
CA ILE A 127 16.21 1.52 10.06
C ILE A 127 14.95 1.34 9.22
N VAL A 128 14.30 0.18 9.35
CA VAL A 128 13.00 -0.10 8.73
C VAL A 128 11.89 0.61 9.50
N ASP A 129 10.93 1.19 8.78
CA ASP A 129 9.74 1.89 9.29
C ASP A 129 10.06 2.98 10.34
N PRO A 130 10.74 4.07 9.92
CA PRO A 130 11.16 5.12 10.83
C PRO A 130 9.98 5.94 11.36
N THR A 131 10.06 6.26 12.65
CA THR A 131 9.15 7.22 13.29
C THR A 131 9.50 8.65 12.85
N ARG A 132 8.54 9.58 12.90
CA ARG A 132 8.76 11.00 12.58
C ARG A 132 9.99 11.61 13.28
N LYS A 133 10.23 11.26 14.55
CA LYS A 133 11.42 11.70 15.31
C LYS A 133 12.74 11.24 14.68
N ILE A 134 12.75 10.04 14.11
CA ILE A 134 13.93 9.47 13.44
C ILE A 134 14.12 10.17 12.10
N ILE A 135 13.04 10.33 11.32
CA ILE A 135 13.02 11.00 10.02
C ILE A 135 13.62 12.42 10.09
N CYS A 136 13.36 13.19 11.15
CA CYS A 136 13.95 14.53 11.29
C CYS A 136 15.49 14.51 11.39
N ASN A 137 16.08 13.40 11.81
CA ASN A 137 17.53 13.25 12.02
C ASN A 137 18.18 12.33 10.96
N THR A 138 17.46 11.97 9.89
CA THR A 138 17.99 11.11 8.83
C THR A 138 18.69 11.91 7.74
N ASN A 139 19.74 11.32 7.17
CA ASN A 139 20.41 11.88 5.99
C ASN A 139 19.70 11.49 4.69
N ALA A 140 19.08 10.31 4.67
CA ALA A 140 18.34 9.82 3.52
C ALA A 140 17.15 8.95 3.94
N ILE A 141 16.09 8.99 3.13
CA ILE A 141 14.85 8.23 3.29
C ILE A 141 14.59 7.52 1.96
N PHE A 142 14.35 6.23 2.03
CA PHE A 142 14.00 5.39 0.90
C PHE A 142 12.60 4.84 1.12
N THR A 143 11.70 5.04 0.18
CA THR A 143 10.40 4.38 0.18
C THR A 143 10.30 3.47 -1.03
N PHE A 144 10.07 2.19 -0.78
CA PHE A 144 9.93 1.17 -1.81
C PHE A 144 8.49 0.67 -1.86
N ALA A 145 7.94 0.58 -3.06
CA ALA A 145 6.76 -0.20 -3.35
C ALA A 145 7.23 -1.58 -3.85
N VAL A 146 6.95 -2.63 -3.08
CA VAL A 146 7.32 -4.01 -3.40
C VAL A 146 6.08 -4.76 -3.84
N LYS A 147 6.13 -5.38 -5.01
CA LYS A 147 5.07 -6.25 -5.55
C LYS A 147 5.46 -7.70 -5.35
N ARG A 148 4.49 -8.50 -4.92
CA ARG A 148 4.56 -9.96 -4.91
C ARG A 148 3.54 -10.52 -5.89
N SER A 149 4.06 -11.21 -6.90
CA SER A 149 3.28 -11.96 -7.88
C SER A 149 3.64 -13.44 -7.82
N ALA A 150 2.97 -14.28 -8.59
CA ALA A 150 3.32 -15.69 -8.72
C ALA A 150 4.74 -15.90 -9.27
N ALA A 151 5.23 -14.96 -10.09
CA ALA A 151 6.57 -15.00 -10.68
C ALA A 151 7.70 -14.66 -9.70
N GLY A 152 7.42 -13.93 -8.62
CA GLY A 152 8.45 -13.45 -7.70
C GLY A 152 8.07 -12.17 -6.96
N THR A 153 9.05 -11.65 -6.23
CA THR A 153 8.95 -10.37 -5.50
C THR A 153 9.88 -9.37 -6.17
N GLU A 154 9.34 -8.22 -6.57
CA GLU A 154 10.07 -7.18 -7.30
C GLU A 154 9.72 -5.79 -6.73
N VAL A 155 10.65 -4.84 -6.80
CA VAL A 155 10.37 -3.43 -6.47
C VAL A 155 9.76 -2.77 -7.71
N ILE A 156 8.51 -2.31 -7.60
CA ILE A 156 7.77 -1.66 -8.70
C ILE A 156 8.00 -0.15 -8.75
N ALA A 157 8.28 0.47 -7.61
CA ALA A 157 8.58 1.89 -7.55
C ALA A 157 9.47 2.17 -6.34
N SER A 158 10.36 3.15 -6.48
CA SER A 158 11.17 3.68 -5.40
C SER A 158 11.08 5.20 -5.39
N ASP A 159 11.04 5.75 -4.20
CA ASP A 159 11.13 7.18 -3.94
C ASP A 159 12.26 7.39 -2.94
N THR A 160 13.13 8.36 -3.21
CA THR A 160 14.34 8.56 -2.41
C THR A 160 14.51 10.03 -2.12
N GLU A 161 14.68 10.37 -0.84
CA GLU A 161 14.94 11.72 -0.39
C GLU A 161 16.29 11.76 0.34
N GLY A 162 17.06 12.83 0.15
CA GLY A 162 18.33 13.05 0.84
C GLY A 162 19.58 12.53 0.11
N CYS A 163 20.70 12.49 0.83
CA CYS A 163 22.02 12.15 0.28
C CYS A 163 22.48 10.78 0.78
N PHE A 164 22.83 9.90 -0.15
CA PHE A 164 23.22 8.53 0.15
C PHE A 164 24.22 7.97 -0.86
N GLU A 165 24.97 6.96 -0.43
CA GLU A 165 25.85 6.17 -1.30
C GLU A 165 25.07 5.00 -1.93
N TRP A 166 25.53 4.55 -3.10
CA TRP A 166 24.96 3.39 -3.79
C TRP A 166 24.91 2.12 -2.93
N ASN A 167 25.96 1.89 -2.13
CA ASN A 167 26.04 0.75 -1.21
C ASN A 167 24.92 0.78 -0.16
N SER A 168 24.57 1.98 0.32
CA SER A 168 23.46 2.15 1.28
C SER A 168 22.12 1.88 0.63
N TYR A 169 21.95 2.25 -0.64
CA TYR A 169 20.73 1.97 -1.40
C TYR A 169 20.57 0.47 -1.66
N GLU A 170 21.62 -0.24 -2.08
CA GLU A 170 21.56 -1.69 -2.30
C GLU A 170 21.23 -2.45 -1.00
N ALA A 171 21.83 -2.03 0.12
CA ALA A 171 21.51 -2.58 1.43
C ALA A 171 20.06 -2.27 1.86
N ALA A 172 19.54 -1.08 1.55
CA ALA A 172 18.15 -0.73 1.81
C ALA A 172 17.18 -1.58 0.99
N VAL A 173 17.48 -1.86 -0.28
CA VAL A 173 16.65 -2.75 -1.12
C VAL A 173 16.57 -4.16 -0.52
N LYS A 174 17.69 -4.72 -0.04
CA LYS A 174 17.71 -6.04 0.62
C LYS A 174 16.83 -6.06 1.87
N LEU A 175 16.95 -5.04 2.73
CA LEU A 175 16.10 -4.89 3.92
C LEU A 175 14.62 -4.68 3.56
N ALA A 176 14.31 -4.00 2.45
CA ALA A 176 12.95 -3.82 1.99
C ALA A 176 12.29 -5.15 1.60
N TYR A 177 13.04 -6.06 0.96
CA TYR A 177 12.53 -7.40 0.65
C TYR A 177 12.24 -8.21 1.92
N GLU A 178 13.14 -8.20 2.90
CA GLU A 178 12.93 -8.87 4.18
C GLU A 178 11.68 -8.34 4.90
N ALA A 179 11.57 -7.01 5.05
CA ALA A 179 10.44 -6.37 5.69
C ALA A 179 9.12 -6.60 4.94
N SER A 180 9.15 -6.65 3.61
CA SER A 180 7.96 -6.89 2.79
C SER A 180 7.38 -8.29 3.02
N SER A 181 8.21 -9.30 3.29
CA SER A 181 7.76 -10.67 3.54
C SER A 181 6.81 -10.74 4.73
N ASP A 182 7.13 -10.03 5.81
CA ASP A 182 6.31 -9.96 7.02
C ASP A 182 4.97 -9.25 6.74
N ILE A 183 5.00 -8.16 5.97
CA ILE A 183 3.79 -7.42 5.58
C ILE A 183 2.88 -8.27 4.67
N PHE A 184 3.45 -9.03 3.73
CA PHE A 184 2.67 -9.94 2.89
C PHE A 184 2.05 -11.09 3.69
N ALA A 185 2.72 -11.58 4.73
CA ALA A 185 2.12 -12.55 5.66
C ALA A 185 0.92 -11.93 6.40
N PHE A 186 1.06 -10.69 6.87
CA PHE A 186 -0.04 -9.93 7.47
C PHE A 186 -1.22 -9.71 6.52
N PHE A 187 -0.96 -9.46 5.23
CA PHE A 187 -2.01 -9.30 4.21
C PHE A 187 -2.84 -10.58 4.07
N ARG A 188 -2.16 -11.73 3.98
CA ARG A 188 -2.81 -13.03 3.89
C ARG A 188 -3.70 -13.29 5.10
N GLU A 189 -3.20 -13.04 6.30
CA GLU A 189 -3.96 -13.23 7.54
C GLU A 189 -5.17 -12.30 7.63
N THR A 190 -4.99 -11.02 7.31
CA THR A 190 -6.07 -10.01 7.34
C THR A 190 -7.20 -10.40 6.37
N PHE A 191 -6.85 -10.82 5.16
CA PHE A 191 -7.84 -11.18 4.15
C PHE A 191 -8.55 -12.50 4.46
N GLN A 192 -7.83 -13.49 5.02
CA GLN A 192 -8.44 -14.73 5.50
C GLN A 192 -9.48 -14.47 6.60
N ARG A 193 -9.17 -13.58 7.56
CA ARG A 193 -10.13 -13.17 8.59
C ARG A 193 -11.35 -12.51 7.98
N LYS A 194 -11.16 -11.59 7.02
CA LYS A 194 -12.28 -10.93 6.33
C LYS A 194 -13.20 -11.94 5.64
N LEU A 195 -12.64 -12.79 4.78
CA LEU A 195 -13.41 -13.80 4.05
C LEU A 195 -14.16 -14.73 5.01
N SER A 196 -13.53 -15.13 6.12
CA SER A 196 -14.22 -15.97 7.12
C SER A 196 -15.45 -15.27 7.70
N VAL A 197 -15.34 -13.99 8.07
CA VAL A 197 -16.47 -13.21 8.62
C VAL A 197 -17.55 -12.98 7.58
N ASP A 198 -17.19 -12.71 6.33
CA ASP A 198 -18.14 -12.46 5.25
C ASP A 198 -18.92 -13.75 4.90
N ILE A 199 -18.27 -14.92 4.94
CA ILE A 199 -18.94 -16.22 4.80
C ILE A 199 -19.97 -16.41 5.93
N TRP A 200 -19.60 -16.14 7.19
CA TRP A 200 -20.53 -16.28 8.33
C TRP A 200 -21.69 -15.28 8.29
N ARG A 201 -21.45 -14.02 7.87
CA ARG A 201 -22.50 -13.01 7.72
C ARG A 201 -23.55 -13.41 6.68
N ASN A 202 -23.13 -14.10 5.63
CA ASN A 202 -24.03 -14.62 4.60
C ASN A 202 -24.82 -15.85 5.07
N ILE A 203 -24.33 -16.58 6.09
CA ILE A 203 -25.04 -17.70 6.73
C ILE A 203 -25.87 -17.18 7.92
N ASN A 204 -26.74 -16.19 7.67
CA ASN A 204 -27.74 -15.75 8.64
C ASN A 204 -28.90 -16.76 8.70
N ILE A 205 -28.62 -17.95 9.22
CA ILE A 205 -29.65 -18.87 9.73
C ILE A 205 -30.09 -18.28 11.07
N LYS A 206 -31.22 -17.56 11.06
CA LYS A 206 -31.99 -17.36 12.29
C LYS A 206 -32.64 -18.70 12.61
N PHE A 207 -32.33 -19.27 13.77
CA PHE A 207 -33.20 -20.27 14.40
C PHE A 207 -34.46 -19.59 14.95
#